data_AF-A0AAV3EJT8-F1
#
_entry.id   AF-A0AAV3EJT8-F1
#
_cell.length_a   1.000
_cell.length_b   1.000
_cell.length_c   1.000
_cell.angle_alpha   90.00
_cell.angle_beta   90.00
_cell.angle_gamma   90.00
#
_symmetry.space_group_name_H-M   'P 1'
#
loop_
_entity.id
_entity.type
_entity.pdbx_description
1 polymer ?
#
loop_
_entity_poly.entity_id
_entity_poly.type
_entity_poly.pdbx_seq_one_letter_code
_entity_poly.pdbx_strand_id
1 'polypeptide(L)'
;MNFLSIVVFILFSLITYNLLKIFVLSNIKVNAWLILSLGIILCVVSLFLKVPTFVMYIIQWLYFVLILWFVDLFVDNRRKRLRNKNNKVMQNKPKVKPNRIKNKG
;
A
#
# COMPACT_ATOMS: atom_id res chain seq x y z
N MET A 1 11.25 30.20 0.71
CA MET A 1 11.38 28.77 0.38
C MET A 1 11.50 28.65 -1.12
N ASN A 2 12.62 28.15 -1.63
CA ASN A 2 12.84 28.03 -3.06
C ASN A 2 12.20 26.74 -3.56
N PHE A 3 11.42 26.82 -4.64
CA PHE A 3 10.69 25.68 -5.23
C PHE A 3 11.58 24.45 -5.45
N LEU A 4 12.84 24.68 -5.83
CA LEU A 4 13.85 23.64 -6.03
C LEU A 4 14.09 22.79 -4.76
N SER A 5 14.11 23.42 -3.58
CA SER A 5 14.31 22.73 -2.30
C SER A 5 13.14 21.80 -1.97
N ILE A 6 11.91 22.16 -2.36
CA ILE A 6 10.71 21.33 -2.15
C ILE A 6 10.78 20.08 -3.04
N VAL A 7 11.16 20.25 -4.30
CA VAL A 7 11.30 19.13 -5.26
C VAL A 7 12.37 18.14 -4.79
N VAL A 8 13.52 18.65 -4.35
CA VAL A 8 14.60 17.80 -3.81
C VAL A 8 14.16 17.05 -2.56
N PHE A 9 13.41 17.70 -1.66
CA PHE A 9 12.86 17.05 -0.46
C PHE A 9 11.88 15.92 -0.80
N ILE A 10 11.01 16.13 -1.80
CA ILE A 10 10.06 15.09 -2.26
C ILE A 10 10.81 13.90 -2.86
N LEU A 11 11.80 14.16 -3.73
CA LEU A 11 12.63 13.10 -4.32
C LEU A 11 13.38 12.31 -3.25
N PHE A 12 13.99 13.01 -2.29
CA PHE A 12 14.69 12.37 -1.18
C PHE A 12 13.73 11.50 -0.35
N SER A 13 12.56 12.03 0.01
CA SER A 13 11.53 11.29 0.76
C SER A 13 11.05 10.04 0.03
N LEU A 14 10.88 10.11 -1.30
CA LEU A 14 10.54 8.95 -2.14
C LEU A 14 11.64 7.89 -2.16
N ILE A 15 12.90 8.30 -2.26
CA ILE A 15 14.05 7.39 -2.22
C ILE A 15 14.12 6.70 -0.86
N THR A 16 14.06 7.47 0.23
CA THR A 16 14.06 6.92 1.60
C THR A 16 12.87 5.99 1.82
N TYR A 17 11.69 6.34 1.32
CA TYR A 17 10.51 5.49 1.37
C TYR A 17 10.73 4.15 0.64
N ASN A 18 11.34 4.19 -0.55
CA ASN A 18 11.62 2.98 -1.32
C ASN A 18 12.66 2.08 -0.61
N LEU A 19 13.68 2.67 0.03
CA LEU A 19 14.61 1.94 0.89
C LEU A 19 13.90 1.30 2.08
N LEU A 20 13.09 2.06 2.82
CA LEU A 20 12.26 1.53 3.92
C LEU A 20 11.35 0.41 3.43
N LYS A 21 10.79 0.55 2.22
CA LYS A 21 9.92 -0.45 1.64
C LYS A 21 10.63 -1.78 1.44
N ILE A 22 11.84 -1.74 0.88
CA ILE A 22 12.66 -2.92 0.62
C ILE A 22 13.11 -3.58 1.93
N PHE A 23 13.55 -2.80 2.91
CA PHE A 23 14.14 -3.32 4.15
C PHE A 23 13.11 -3.73 5.21
N VAL A 24 12.09 -2.90 5.45
CA VAL A 24 11.15 -3.07 6.57
C VAL A 24 9.79 -3.54 6.06
N LEU A 25 9.20 -2.87 5.07
CA LEU A 25 7.80 -3.12 4.69
C LEU A 25 7.60 -4.43 3.91
N SER A 26 8.61 -4.88 3.16
CA SER A 26 8.60 -6.14 2.40
C SER A 26 8.33 -7.36 3.29
N ASN A 27 8.84 -7.34 4.52
CA ASN A 27 8.75 -8.47 5.45
C ASN A 27 7.48 -8.48 6.30
N ILE A 28 6.75 -7.36 6.40
CA ILE A 28 5.62 -7.24 7.32
C ILE A 28 4.30 -7.40 6.54
N LYS A 29 3.62 -8.54 6.75
CA LYS A 29 2.24 -8.76 6.28
C LYS A 29 1.25 -8.01 7.18
N VAL A 30 1.32 -6.68 7.20
CA VAL A 30 0.37 -5.84 7.94
C VAL A 30 -0.87 -5.53 7.11
N ASN A 31 -2.03 -5.51 7.78
CA ASN A 31 -3.28 -5.09 7.18
C ASN A 31 -3.27 -3.58 6.95
N ALA A 32 -3.74 -3.11 5.79
CA ALA A 32 -3.75 -1.68 5.44
C ALA A 32 -4.45 -0.81 6.50
N TRP A 33 -5.50 -1.33 7.13
CA TRP A 33 -6.23 -0.65 8.20
C TRP A 33 -5.39 -0.38 9.46
N LEU A 34 -4.37 -1.19 9.72
CA LEU A 34 -3.49 -1.04 10.88
C LEU A 34 -2.55 0.16 10.68
N ILE A 35 -2.01 0.32 9.48
CA ILE A 35 -1.19 1.50 9.11
C ILE A 35 -2.04 2.77 9.16
N LEU A 36 -3.28 2.71 8.67
CA LEU A 36 -4.21 3.84 8.74
C LEU A 36 -4.50 4.26 10.18
N SER A 37 -4.76 3.29 11.06
CA SER A 37 -4.99 3.55 12.49
C SER A 37 -3.76 4.18 13.15
N LEU A 38 -2.55 3.70 12.84
CA LEU A 38 -1.31 4.28 13.34
C LEU A 38 -1.13 5.73 12.88
N GLY A 39 -1.46 6.04 11.62
CA GLY A 39 -1.42 7.40 11.07
C GLY A 39 -2.41 8.33 11.76
N ILE A 40 -3.63 7.87 12.05
CA ILE A 40 -4.64 8.63 12.79
C ILE A 40 -4.16 8.92 14.20
N ILE A 41 -3.65 7.92 14.92
CA ILE A 41 -3.12 8.10 16.27
C ILE A 41 -1.98 9.12 16.26
N LEU A 42 -1.03 8.99 15.33
CA LEU A 42 0.09 9.92 15.22
C LEU A 42 -0.38 11.36 14.94
N CYS A 43 -1.37 11.53 14.07
CA CYS A 43 -1.96 12.83 13.76
C CYS A 43 -2.68 13.44 14.97
N VAL A 44 -3.52 12.66 15.66
CA VAL A 44 -4.23 13.08 16.87
C VAL A 44 -3.23 13.46 17.97
N VAL A 45 -2.24 12.61 18.23
CA VAL A 45 -1.19 12.86 19.21
C VAL A 45 -0.42 14.15 18.89
N SER A 46 -0.13 14.39 17.62
CA SER A 46 0.56 15.62 17.19
C SER A 46 -0.28 16.90 17.36
N LEU A 47 -1.62 16.81 17.38
CA LEU A 47 -2.50 17.97 17.62
C LEU A 47 -2.57 18.33 19.11
N PHE A 48 -2.49 17.34 20.00
CA PHE A 48 -2.58 17.55 21.44
C PHE A 48 -1.22 17.86 22.09
N LEU A 49 -0.11 17.41 21.51
CA LEU A 49 1.23 17.69 22.02
C LEU A 49 1.81 18.98 21.40
N LYS A 50 2.09 19.98 22.23
CA LYS A 50 2.96 21.10 21.85
C LYS A 50 4.41 20.61 21.78
N VAL A 51 4.79 20.13 20.61
CA VAL A 51 6.16 19.69 20.32
C VAL A 51 6.99 20.84 19.73
N PRO A 52 8.31 20.85 19.96
CA PRO A 52 9.20 21.81 19.31
C PRO A 52 9.16 21.65 17.78
N THR A 53 9.40 22.75 17.06
CA THR A 53 9.26 22.83 15.58
C THR A 53 10.04 21.75 14.84
N PHE A 54 11.23 21.38 15.32
CA PHE A 54 12.04 20.30 14.74
C PHE A 54 11.33 18.94 14.81
N VAL A 55 10.71 18.62 15.95
CA VAL A 55 9.97 17.37 16.16
C VAL A 55 8.69 17.36 15.32
N MET A 56 8.05 18.52 15.12
CA MET A 56 6.89 18.64 14.24
C MET A 56 7.22 18.27 12.79
N TYR A 57 8.36 18.70 12.26
CA TYR A 57 8.80 18.32 10.91
C TYR A 57 9.05 16.82 10.77
N ILE A 58 9.63 16.18 11.79
CA ILE A 58 9.85 14.73 11.81
C ILE A 58 8.50 13.99 11.82
N ILE A 59 7.57 14.42 12.66
CA ILE A 59 6.23 13.82 12.73
C ILE A 59 5.51 13.96 11.39
N GLN A 60 5.61 15.13 10.76
CA GLN A 60 4.98 15.38 9.46
C GLN A 60 5.60 14.53 8.34
N TRP A 61 6.92 14.36 8.35
CA TRP A 61 7.61 13.45 7.44
C TRP A 61 7.20 11.98 7.66
N LEU A 62 7.15 11.55 8.92
CA LEU A 62 6.72 10.20 9.30
C LEU A 62 5.27 9.92 8.89
N TYR A 63 4.39 10.89 9.09
CA TYR A 63 2.99 10.82 8.66
C TYR A 63 2.87 10.68 7.14
N PHE A 64 3.69 11.41 6.38
CA PHE A 64 3.73 11.30 4.93
C PHE A 64 4.17 9.89 4.47
N VAL A 65 5.22 9.33 5.08
CA VAL A 65 5.69 7.96 4.85
C VAL A 65 4.60 6.92 5.16
N LEU A 66 3.87 7.09 6.27
CA LEU A 66 2.76 6.21 6.66
C LEU A 66 1.61 6.24 5.66
N ILE A 67 1.24 7.42 5.15
CA ILE A 67 0.19 7.54 4.12
C ILE A 67 0.63 6.86 2.82
N LEU A 68 1.86 7.11 2.35
CA LEU A 68 2.37 6.45 1.14
C LEU A 68 2.32 4.93 1.29
N TRP A 69 2.68 4.43 2.48
CA TRP A 69 2.60 3.01 2.79
C TRP A 69 1.17 2.47 2.78
N PHE A 70 0.24 3.19 3.38
CA PHE A 70 -1.17 2.84 3.34
C PHE A 70 -1.68 2.70 1.90
N VAL A 71 -1.37 3.68 1.04
CA VAL A 71 -1.80 3.68 -0.36
C VAL A 71 -1.21 2.48 -1.11
N ASP A 72 0.07 2.20 -0.93
CA ASP A 72 0.74 1.08 -1.58
C ASP A 72 0.13 -0.28 -1.17
N LEU A 73 -0.11 -0.48 0.13
CA LEU A 73 -0.78 -1.68 0.64
C LEU A 73 -2.23 -1.80 0.14
N PHE A 74 -2.97 -0.69 0.06
CA PHE A 74 -4.34 -0.67 -0.42
C PHE A 74 -4.42 -1.03 -1.90
N VAL A 75 -3.50 -0.50 -2.72
CA VAL A 75 -3.40 -0.80 -4.15
C VAL A 75 -3.01 -2.26 -4.38
N ASP A 76 -2.05 -2.79 -3.62
CA ASP A 76 -1.64 -4.20 -3.72
C ASP A 76 -2.77 -5.16 -3.30
N ASN A 77 -3.49 -4.85 -2.21
CA ASN A 77 -4.67 -5.61 -1.80
C ASN A 77 -5.79 -5.59 -2.85
N ARG A 78 -6.03 -4.44 -3.51
CA ARG A 78 -6.98 -4.38 -4.65
C ARG A 78 -6.52 -5.24 -5.82
N ARG A 79 -5.24 -5.18 -6.20
CA ARG A 79 -4.67 -6.03 -7.28
C ARG A 79 -4.81 -7.52 -6.95
N LYS A 80 -4.49 -7.94 -5.72
CA LYS A 80 -4.67 -9.32 -5.26
C LYS A 80 -6.13 -9.77 -5.33
N ARG A 81 -7.08 -8.93 -4.91
CA ARG A 81 -8.52 -9.22 -4.98
C ARG A 81 -9.01 -9.38 -6.43
N LEU A 82 -8.57 -8.52 -7.34
CA LEU A 82 -8.89 -8.61 -8.77
C LEU A 82 -8.32 -9.87 -9.40
N ARG A 83 -7.06 -10.23 -9.10
CA ARG A 83 -6.44 -11.48 -9.57
C ARG A 83 -7.22 -12.71 -9.09
N ASN A 84 -7.62 -12.71 -7.82
CA ASN A 84 -8.39 -13.83 -7.25
C ASN A 84 -9.79 -13.95 -7.86
N LYS A 85 -10.44 -12.83 -8.19
CA LYS A 85 -11.73 -12.82 -8.91
C LYS A 85 -11.58 -13.44 -10.30
N ASN A 86 -10.54 -13.05 -11.04
CA ASN A 86 -10.28 -13.61 -12.38
C ASN A 86 -9.95 -15.11 -12.33
N ASN A 87 -9.19 -15.57 -11.33
CA ASN A 87 -8.90 -17.00 -11.14
C ASN A 87 -10.16 -17.82 -10.83
N LYS A 88 -11.07 -17.31 -9.98
CA LYS A 88 -12.35 -17.96 -9.70
C LYS A 88 -13.25 -18.03 -10.94
N VAL A 89 -13.29 -16.95 -11.74
CA VAL A 89 -14.02 -16.94 -13.02
C VAL A 89 -13.41 -17.92 -14.02
N MET A 90 -12.10 -18.08 -14.05
CA MET A 90 -11.41 -19.02 -14.93
C MET A 90 -11.62 -20.49 -14.53
N GLN A 91 -11.71 -20.79 -13.23
CA GLN A 91 -12.10 -22.12 -12.74
C GLN A 91 -13.57 -22.46 -13.03
N ASN A 92 -14.45 -21.47 -13.08
CA ASN A 92 -15.88 -21.68 -13.36
C ASN A 92 -16.20 -21.67 -14.87
N LYS A 93 -15.17 -21.75 -15.72
CA LYS A 93 -15.41 -22.06 -17.14
C LYS A 93 -16.11 -23.41 -17.19
N PRO A 94 -17.25 -23.53 -17.89
CA PRO A 94 -17.93 -24.80 -18.03
C PRO A 94 -16.92 -25.79 -18.61
N LYS A 95 -16.63 -26.87 -17.88
CA LYS A 95 -15.77 -27.94 -18.39
C LYS A 95 -16.31 -28.31 -19.76
N VAL A 96 -15.43 -28.29 -20.77
CA VAL A 96 -15.77 -28.64 -22.15
C VAL A 96 -16.56 -29.95 -22.08
N LYS A 97 -17.80 -29.92 -22.58
CA LYS A 97 -18.66 -31.11 -22.64
C LYS A 97 -17.80 -32.19 -23.28
N PRO A 98 -17.49 -33.31 -22.58
CA PRO A 98 -16.61 -34.32 -23.15
C PRO A 98 -17.25 -34.70 -24.48
N ASN A 99 -16.46 -34.53 -25.54
CA ASN A 99 -16.87 -34.75 -26.92
C ASN A 99 -17.74 -36.00 -26.92
N ARG A 100 -19.04 -35.86 -27.20
CA ARG A 100 -19.97 -37.00 -27.18
C ARG A 100 -19.60 -37.81 -28.40
N ILE A 101 -18.63 -38.70 -28.24
CA ILE A 101 -18.20 -39.66 -29.25
C ILE A 101 -19.46 -40.47 -29.56
N LYS A 102 -20.14 -40.08 -30.63
CA LYS A 102 -21.25 -40.83 -31.19
C LYS A 102 -20.59 -42.02 -31.88
N ASN A 103 -20.34 -43.07 -31.10
CA ASN A 103 -19.81 -44.30 -31.65
C ASN A 103 -20.84 -44.86 -32.64
N LYS A 104 -20.32 -45.33 -33.77
CA LYS A 104 -21.06 -45.78 -34.95
C LYS A 104 -21.71 -47.14 -34.68
N GLY A 105 -22.82 -47.39 -35.37
CA GLY A 105 -23.54 -48.66 -35.46
C GLY A 105 -24.73 -48.45 -36.36
#